data_AF-A0A1H0MBN6-F1
#
_entry.id   AF-A0A1H0MBN6-F1
#
_cell.length_a   1.000
_cell.length_b   1.000
_cell.length_c   1.000
_cell.angle_alpha   90.00
_cell.angle_beta   90.00
_cell.angle_gamma   90.00
#
_symmetry.space_group_name_H-M   'P 1'
#
loop_
_entity.id
_entity.type
_entity.pdbx_description
1 polymer ?
#
loop_
_entity_poly.entity_id
_entity_poly.type
_entity_poly.pdbx_seq_one_letter_code
_entity_poly.pdbx_strand_id
1 'polypeptide(L)'
;MSKSKKQEVIILERYHGPLITNGVELGYIKIVPWLNLVADIFWYFAAGYNDNLGILKGTFLLCILINLFSILYSFFNYTIVKHKVLTYLLLTLNFLTMIIWLNFIGLMMFVSNIDDSMDANTFYDSPLTMFYVIPMIALFVIMIFFVYPYFYRRDRRTNGAYREKESKFNSYDNKMFSSKFLIIFGLVVFVPPLLTGYIENAFGLFSGFLFTSTLSALVVDSFYAALYAKQHPEEIDEL
;
A
#
# COMPACT_ATOMS: atom_id res chain seq x y z
N MET A 1 -6.33 -48.08 26.73
CA MET A 1 -6.70 -47.83 25.32
C MET A 1 -6.64 -46.31 25.09
N SER A 2 -5.55 -45.86 24.47
CA SER A 2 -5.23 -44.45 24.24
C SER A 2 -6.16 -43.85 23.18
N LYS A 3 -6.95 -42.84 23.53
CA LYS A 3 -7.55 -41.93 22.54
C LYS A 3 -6.61 -40.73 22.39
N SER A 4 -5.82 -40.79 21.32
CA SER A 4 -5.01 -39.68 20.82
C SER A 4 -5.86 -38.40 20.76
N LYS A 5 -5.49 -37.41 21.57
CA LYS A 5 -5.87 -36.01 21.34
C LYS A 5 -5.28 -35.64 19.98
N LYS A 6 -6.13 -35.54 18.96
CA LYS A 6 -5.81 -34.76 17.76
C LYS A 6 -5.39 -33.37 18.26
N GLN A 7 -4.10 -33.13 18.20
CA GLN A 7 -3.51 -31.83 18.39
C GLN A 7 -3.97 -31.03 17.16
N GLU A 8 -5.10 -30.34 17.28
CA GLU A 8 -5.41 -29.22 16.40
C GLU A 8 -4.22 -28.28 16.56
N VAL A 9 -3.34 -28.29 15.56
CA VAL A 9 -2.37 -27.23 15.35
C VAL A 9 -3.24 -26.03 15.04
N ILE A 10 -3.60 -25.27 16.07
CA ILE A 10 -4.11 -23.92 15.92
C ILE A 10 -2.92 -23.18 15.31
N ILE A 11 -2.88 -23.11 13.98
CA ILE A 11 -1.93 -22.25 13.26
C ILE A 11 -2.33 -20.85 13.72
N LEU A 12 -1.51 -20.26 14.58
CA LEU A 12 -1.79 -18.98 15.22
C LEU A 12 -1.60 -17.91 14.14
N GLU A 13 -2.61 -17.74 13.29
CA GLU A 13 -2.51 -16.85 12.15
C GLU A 13 -2.32 -15.41 12.62
N ARG A 14 -1.16 -14.84 12.25
CA ARG A 14 -0.78 -13.46 12.57
C ARG A 14 -1.86 -12.49 12.10
N TYR A 15 -2.25 -11.58 12.99
CA TYR A 15 -3.17 -10.50 12.62
C TYR A 15 -2.53 -9.60 11.56
N HIS A 16 -3.29 -9.29 10.50
CA HIS A 16 -2.80 -8.57 9.32
C HIS A 16 -3.63 -7.33 8.94
N GLY A 17 -4.29 -6.74 9.93
CA GLY A 17 -5.11 -5.54 9.75
C GLY A 17 -6.48 -5.82 9.12
N PRO A 18 -7.41 -4.85 9.15
CA PRO A 18 -8.80 -5.06 8.73
C PRO A 18 -9.04 -4.95 7.22
N LEU A 19 -8.08 -4.41 6.46
CA LEU A 19 -8.20 -4.11 5.03
C LEU A 19 -7.51 -5.13 4.11
N ILE A 20 -6.80 -6.10 4.69
CA ILE A 20 -6.11 -7.15 3.94
C ILE A 20 -6.73 -8.48 4.36
N THR A 21 -6.99 -9.36 3.40
CA THR A 21 -7.63 -10.66 3.65
C THR A 21 -6.64 -11.72 4.14
N ASN A 22 -5.38 -11.62 3.70
CA ASN A 22 -4.27 -12.49 4.07
C ASN A 22 -3.07 -11.62 4.47
N GLY A 23 -2.25 -12.09 5.40
CA GLY A 23 -1.02 -11.38 5.76
C GLY A 23 -0.04 -11.25 4.60
N VAL A 24 0.88 -10.29 4.71
CA VAL A 24 2.06 -10.20 3.86
C VAL A 24 2.92 -11.43 4.12
N GLU A 25 3.15 -12.20 3.06
CA GLU A 25 3.96 -13.41 3.04
C GLU A 25 5.37 -13.13 2.52
N LEU A 26 6.34 -13.99 2.84
CA LEU A 26 7.71 -13.84 2.35
C LEU A 26 7.79 -13.94 0.82
N GLY A 27 6.93 -14.77 0.21
CA GLY A 27 6.90 -15.00 -1.23
C GLY A 27 6.62 -13.75 -2.07
N TYR A 28 5.99 -12.73 -1.49
CA TYR A 28 5.70 -11.47 -2.20
C TYR A 28 6.96 -10.78 -2.72
N ILE A 29 8.14 -11.05 -2.12
CA ILE A 29 9.42 -10.48 -2.57
C ILE A 29 9.80 -10.93 -3.98
N LYS A 30 9.21 -12.03 -4.47
CA LYS A 30 9.45 -12.55 -5.83
C LYS A 30 8.67 -11.83 -6.91
N ILE A 31 7.60 -11.09 -6.56
CA ILE A 31 6.66 -10.52 -7.54
C ILE A 31 6.58 -9.01 -7.40
N VAL A 32 6.37 -8.49 -6.19
CA VAL A 32 6.15 -7.06 -5.95
C VAL A 32 7.29 -6.18 -6.49
N PRO A 33 8.59 -6.53 -6.28
CA PRO A 33 9.68 -5.74 -6.82
C PRO A 33 9.70 -5.66 -8.35
N TRP A 34 9.31 -6.74 -9.04
CA TRP A 34 9.25 -6.76 -10.51
C TRP A 34 8.16 -5.85 -11.05
N LEU A 35 6.97 -5.88 -10.42
CA LEU A 35 5.86 -4.99 -10.78
C LEU A 35 6.27 -3.52 -10.63
N ASN A 36 6.85 -3.18 -9.47
CA ASN A 36 7.31 -1.83 -9.19
C ASN A 36 8.42 -1.40 -10.15
N LEU A 37 9.38 -2.28 -10.44
CA LEU A 37 10.50 -1.94 -11.32
C LEU A 37 10.04 -1.48 -12.70
N VAL A 38 9.05 -2.16 -13.30
CA VAL A 38 8.52 -1.76 -14.61
C VAL A 38 7.89 -0.37 -14.55
N ALA A 39 7.08 -0.10 -13.53
CA ALA A 39 6.44 1.20 -13.34
C ALA A 39 7.46 2.31 -13.04
N ASP A 40 8.43 2.05 -12.16
CA ASP A 40 9.42 3.04 -11.74
C ASP A 40 10.41 3.39 -12.87
N ILE A 41 10.79 2.42 -13.71
CA ILE A 41 11.58 2.69 -14.93
C ILE A 41 10.79 3.59 -15.88
N PHE A 42 9.51 3.29 -16.11
CA PHE A 42 8.66 4.11 -16.97
C PHE A 42 8.60 5.55 -16.44
N TRP A 43 8.34 5.72 -15.15
CA TRP A 43 8.23 7.05 -14.54
C TRP A 43 9.56 7.78 -14.44
N TYR A 44 10.67 7.09 -14.24
CA TYR A 44 12.00 7.71 -14.26
C TYR A 44 12.27 8.46 -15.58
N PHE A 45 11.84 7.91 -16.71
CA PHE A 45 11.97 8.57 -18.00
C PHE A 45 10.85 9.58 -18.27
N ALA A 46 9.59 9.22 -18.00
CA ALA A 46 8.45 10.07 -18.29
C ALA A 46 8.38 11.31 -17.39
N ALA A 47 8.44 11.10 -16.07
CA ALA A 47 8.40 12.18 -15.08
C ALA A 47 9.74 12.92 -14.94
N GLY A 48 10.84 12.28 -15.34
CA GLY A 48 12.19 12.86 -15.28
C GLY A 48 12.60 13.65 -16.52
N TYR A 49 11.71 13.83 -17.50
CA TYR A 49 11.96 14.67 -18.66
C TYR A 49 12.11 16.13 -18.21
N ASN A 50 13.17 16.81 -18.69
CA ASN A 50 13.56 18.19 -18.35
C ASN A 50 13.55 18.54 -16.83
N ASP A 51 13.77 17.55 -15.96
CA ASP A 51 13.77 17.73 -14.51
C ASP A 51 15.01 18.49 -14.04
N ASN A 52 14.91 19.83 -14.03
CA ASN A 52 15.99 20.74 -13.66
C ASN A 52 16.41 20.60 -12.20
N LEU A 53 15.46 20.29 -11.30
CA LEU A 53 15.72 20.10 -9.87
C LEU A 53 16.19 18.67 -9.57
N GLY A 54 15.88 17.71 -10.44
CA GLY A 54 16.23 16.30 -10.28
C GLY A 54 15.44 15.58 -9.18
N ILE A 55 14.36 16.17 -8.65
CA ILE A 55 13.59 15.61 -7.53
C ILE A 55 12.82 14.38 -8.00
N LEU A 56 11.99 14.50 -9.04
CA LEU A 56 11.20 13.38 -9.57
C LEU A 56 12.12 12.27 -10.09
N LYS A 57 13.13 12.65 -10.88
CA LYS A 57 14.13 11.71 -11.40
C LYS A 57 14.89 11.00 -10.28
N GLY A 58 15.26 11.74 -9.23
CA GLY A 58 15.93 11.20 -8.05
C GLY A 58 15.05 10.25 -7.24
N THR A 59 13.77 10.59 -7.03
CA THR A 59 12.81 9.74 -6.33
C THR A 59 12.60 8.42 -7.06
N PHE A 60 12.33 8.43 -8.36
CA PHE A 60 12.16 7.19 -9.13
C PHE A 60 13.46 6.40 -9.27
N LEU A 61 14.63 7.05 -9.33
CA LEU A 61 15.92 6.36 -9.29
C LEU A 61 16.09 5.57 -7.98
N LEU A 62 15.77 6.19 -6.84
CA LEU A 62 15.85 5.52 -5.54
C LEU A 62 14.88 4.34 -5.47
N CYS A 63 13.67 4.47 -6.01
CA CYS A 63 12.72 3.37 -6.11
C CYS A 63 13.27 2.22 -6.97
N ILE A 64 13.82 2.52 -8.15
CA ILE A 64 14.47 1.54 -9.04
C ILE A 64 15.57 0.79 -8.28
N LEU A 65 16.45 1.49 -7.54
CA LEU A 65 17.53 0.86 -6.79
C LEU A 65 17.02 -0.09 -5.70
N ILE A 66 15.97 0.31 -4.96
CA ILE A 66 15.33 -0.55 -3.94
C ILE A 66 14.74 -1.81 -4.58
N ASN A 67 13.98 -1.67 -5.67
CA ASN A 67 13.36 -2.82 -6.34
C ASN A 67 14.42 -3.74 -6.96
N LEU A 68 15.47 -3.19 -7.60
CA LEU A 68 16.55 -3.98 -8.18
C LEU A 68 17.30 -4.78 -7.12
N PHE A 69 17.61 -4.15 -5.98
CA PHE A 69 18.20 -4.86 -4.85
C PHE A 69 17.30 -5.98 -4.33
N SER A 70 15.99 -5.71 -4.24
CA SER A 70 14.99 -6.69 -3.80
C SER A 70 14.85 -7.87 -4.77
N ILE A 71 14.90 -7.63 -6.08
CA ILE A 71 14.91 -8.66 -7.12
C ILE A 71 16.15 -9.54 -7.00
N LEU A 72 17.34 -8.92 -6.88
CA LEU A 72 18.59 -9.66 -6.71
C LEU A 72 18.56 -10.52 -5.45
N TYR A 73 18.03 -9.96 -4.35
CA TYR A 73 17.83 -10.68 -3.10
C TYR A 73 16.86 -11.86 -3.25
N SER A 74 15.80 -11.69 -4.04
CA SER A 74 14.74 -12.67 -4.22
C SER A 74 15.19 -14.00 -4.85
N PHE A 75 16.33 -14.05 -5.54
CA PHE A 75 16.81 -15.30 -6.14
C PHE A 75 17.32 -16.31 -5.10
N PHE A 76 17.63 -15.85 -3.87
CA PHE A 76 18.23 -16.69 -2.84
C PHE A 76 17.19 -17.18 -1.82
N ASN A 77 16.43 -18.23 -2.17
CA ASN A 77 15.40 -18.81 -1.28
C ASN A 77 15.91 -19.12 0.13
N TYR A 78 17.13 -19.66 0.25
CA TYR A 78 17.75 -19.92 1.55
C TYR A 78 17.95 -18.63 2.37
N THR A 79 18.40 -17.55 1.73
CA THR A 79 18.63 -16.25 2.37
C THR A 79 17.32 -15.64 2.85
N ILE A 80 16.25 -15.74 2.05
CA ILE A 80 14.89 -15.27 2.38
C ILE A 80 14.41 -15.91 3.69
N VAL A 81 14.45 -17.25 3.78
CA VAL A 81 14.01 -17.98 4.98
C VAL A 81 14.92 -17.71 6.17
N LYS A 82 16.23 -17.63 5.95
CA LYS A 82 17.20 -17.40 7.03
C LYS A 82 17.10 -15.99 7.62
N HIS A 83 16.79 -14.99 6.79
CA HIS A 83 16.74 -13.57 7.17
C HIS A 83 15.33 -12.99 6.96
N LYS A 84 14.31 -13.62 7.56
CA LYS A 84 12.90 -13.21 7.44
C LYS A 84 12.68 -11.74 7.77
N VAL A 85 13.31 -11.26 8.85
CA VAL A 85 13.23 -9.86 9.28
C VAL A 85 13.70 -8.91 8.16
N LEU A 86 14.82 -9.23 7.50
CA LEU A 86 15.34 -8.42 6.39
C LEU A 86 14.39 -8.47 5.18
N THR A 87 13.86 -9.66 4.86
CA THR A 87 12.89 -9.83 3.77
C THR A 87 11.65 -8.96 3.99
N TYR A 88 11.07 -8.99 5.19
CA TYR A 88 9.90 -8.18 5.52
C TYR A 88 10.19 -6.68 5.54
N LEU A 89 11.40 -6.26 5.95
CA LEU A 89 11.82 -4.85 5.83
C LEU A 89 11.98 -4.43 4.36
N LEU A 90 12.53 -5.30 3.52
CA LEU A 90 12.58 -5.06 2.07
C LEU A 90 11.18 -4.96 1.47
N LEU A 91 10.26 -5.86 1.83
CA LEU A 91 8.85 -5.78 1.42
C LEU A 91 8.20 -4.47 1.85
N THR A 92 8.49 -3.99 3.06
CA THR A 92 8.02 -2.68 3.54
C THR A 92 8.45 -1.55 2.61
N LEU A 93 9.72 -1.56 2.18
CA LEU A 93 10.24 -0.59 1.22
C LEU A 93 9.61 -0.76 -0.18
N ASN A 94 9.38 -1.99 -0.64
CA ASN A 94 8.72 -2.23 -1.93
C ASN A 94 7.25 -1.80 -1.94
N PHE A 95 6.52 -1.93 -0.82
CA PHE A 95 5.17 -1.38 -0.74
C PHE A 95 5.18 0.15 -0.70
N LEU A 96 6.21 0.75 -0.10
CA LEU A 96 6.39 2.21 -0.17
C LEU A 96 6.66 2.66 -1.62
N THR A 97 7.54 1.99 -2.37
CA THR A 97 7.76 2.32 -3.80
C THR A 97 6.46 2.18 -4.60
N MET A 98 5.67 1.15 -4.31
CA MET A 98 4.35 0.96 -4.92
C MET A 98 3.39 2.13 -4.69
N ILE A 99 3.32 2.62 -3.45
CA ILE A 99 2.50 3.78 -3.08
C ILE A 99 2.98 5.04 -3.80
N ILE A 100 4.29 5.22 -3.97
CA ILE A 100 4.87 6.40 -4.63
C ILE A 100 4.42 6.46 -6.09
N TRP A 101 4.63 5.40 -6.88
CA TRP A 101 4.30 5.46 -8.31
C TRP A 101 2.79 5.48 -8.56
N LEU A 102 1.98 4.83 -7.73
CA LEU A 102 0.52 4.91 -7.81
C LEU A 102 -0.01 6.30 -7.46
N ASN A 103 0.53 6.94 -6.42
CA ASN A 103 0.17 8.32 -6.10
C ASN A 103 0.63 9.29 -7.17
N PHE A 104 1.75 9.00 -7.85
CA PHE A 104 2.21 9.80 -8.97
C PHE A 104 1.23 9.74 -10.14
N ILE A 105 0.62 8.59 -10.43
CA ILE A 105 -0.50 8.51 -11.41
C ILE A 105 -1.65 9.43 -10.99
N GLY A 106 -2.08 9.38 -9.73
CA GLY A 106 -3.15 10.25 -9.25
C GLY A 106 -2.78 11.74 -9.31
N LEU A 107 -1.52 12.08 -9.04
CA LEU A 107 -0.99 13.45 -9.16
C LEU A 107 -1.03 13.92 -10.61
N MET A 108 -0.57 13.08 -11.54
CA MET A 108 -0.59 13.36 -12.97
C MET A 108 -2.01 13.71 -13.42
N MET A 109 -3.00 12.87 -13.10
CA MET A 109 -4.41 13.10 -13.43
C MET A 109 -5.00 14.34 -12.74
N PHE A 110 -4.48 14.72 -11.56
CA PHE A 110 -4.96 15.88 -10.82
C PHE A 110 -4.40 17.22 -11.33
N VAL A 111 -3.15 17.21 -11.78
CA VAL A 111 -2.42 18.43 -12.20
C VAL A 111 -2.53 18.63 -13.72
N SER A 112 -2.79 17.58 -14.49
CA SER A 112 -2.88 17.63 -15.94
C SER A 112 -3.97 18.59 -16.43
N ASN A 113 -3.56 19.61 -17.20
CA ASN A 113 -4.42 20.21 -18.21
C ASN A 113 -4.08 19.54 -19.54
N ILE A 114 -5.11 19.10 -20.26
CA ILE A 114 -5.02 18.27 -21.47
C ILE A 114 -4.15 18.90 -22.59
N ASP A 115 -3.91 20.21 -22.54
CA ASP A 115 -3.35 20.98 -23.65
C ASP A 115 -1.85 21.29 -23.57
N ASP A 116 -1.18 21.06 -22.43
CA ASP A 116 0.24 21.40 -22.27
C ASP A 116 1.15 20.16 -22.30
N SER A 117 2.30 20.29 -22.97
CA SER A 117 3.37 19.29 -22.90
C SER A 117 3.78 19.09 -21.44
N MET A 118 3.49 17.92 -20.89
CA MET A 118 3.82 17.60 -19.51
C MET A 118 5.33 17.50 -19.32
N ASP A 119 5.86 18.43 -18.55
CA ASP A 119 7.25 18.49 -18.17
C ASP A 119 7.40 18.40 -16.65
N ALA A 120 8.56 17.95 -16.15
CA ALA A 120 8.84 17.92 -14.70
C ALA A 120 8.64 19.29 -14.05
N ASN A 121 9.05 20.36 -14.74
CA ASN A 121 8.91 21.74 -14.25
C ASN A 121 7.44 22.16 -14.10
N THR A 122 6.54 21.66 -14.96
CA THR A 122 5.09 21.90 -14.86
C THR A 122 4.55 21.42 -13.51
N PHE A 123 5.05 20.31 -12.98
CA PHE A 123 4.65 19.82 -11.65
C PHE A 123 5.21 20.69 -10.52
N TYR A 124 6.43 21.20 -10.63
CA TYR A 124 7.01 22.04 -9.60
C TYR A 124 6.35 23.41 -9.49
N ASP A 125 6.02 24.00 -10.64
CA ASP A 125 5.45 25.34 -10.71
C ASP A 125 3.95 25.35 -10.40
N SER A 126 3.26 24.22 -10.56
CA SER A 126 1.82 24.13 -10.34
C SER A 126 1.46 24.17 -8.84
N PRO A 127 0.62 25.12 -8.39
CA PRO A 127 0.15 25.15 -7.00
C PRO A 127 -0.72 23.94 -6.65
N LEU A 128 -1.33 23.28 -7.66
CA LEU A 128 -2.14 22.08 -7.47
C LEU A 128 -1.30 20.88 -6.98
N THR A 129 -0.02 20.83 -7.35
CA THR A 129 0.89 19.77 -6.91
C THR A 129 1.01 19.74 -5.40
N MET A 130 1.22 20.91 -4.77
CA MET A 130 1.30 20.98 -3.30
C MET A 130 -0.04 20.65 -2.65
N PHE A 131 -1.15 21.10 -3.25
CA PHE A 131 -2.51 20.79 -2.77
C PHE A 131 -2.81 19.29 -2.81
N TYR A 132 -2.20 18.54 -3.72
CA TYR A 132 -2.29 17.08 -3.76
C TYR A 132 -1.31 16.40 -2.81
N VAL A 133 -0.01 16.73 -2.92
CA VAL A 133 1.07 16.03 -2.21
C VAL A 133 0.96 16.18 -0.69
N ILE A 134 0.63 17.37 -0.18
CA ILE A 134 0.57 17.62 1.27
C ILE A 134 -0.51 16.76 1.95
N PRO A 135 -1.78 16.72 1.48
CA PRO A 135 -2.79 15.81 2.01
C PRO A 135 -2.42 14.33 1.87
N MET A 136 -1.79 13.90 0.78
CA MET A 136 -1.39 12.50 0.62
C MET A 136 -0.31 12.11 1.63
N ILE A 137 0.71 12.94 1.84
CA ILE A 137 1.73 12.71 2.87
C ILE A 137 1.09 12.70 4.27
N ALA A 138 0.23 13.68 4.57
CA ALA A 138 -0.45 13.75 5.86
C ALA A 138 -1.31 12.49 6.11
N LEU A 139 -2.07 12.06 5.12
CA LEU A 139 -2.89 10.86 5.20
C LEU A 139 -2.02 9.61 5.37
N PHE A 140 -0.93 9.50 4.61
CA PHE A 140 0.04 8.40 4.73
C PHE A 140 0.58 8.28 6.16
N VAL A 141 1.03 9.40 6.75
CA VAL A 141 1.53 9.46 8.13
C VAL A 141 0.43 9.08 9.13
N ILE A 142 -0.80 9.60 8.96
CA ILE A 142 -1.93 9.26 9.83
C ILE A 142 -2.21 7.75 9.78
N MET A 143 -2.23 7.18 8.58
CA MET A 143 -2.52 5.76 8.38
C MET A 143 -1.44 4.88 9.02
N ILE A 144 -0.16 5.19 8.78
CA ILE A 144 0.96 4.40 9.28
C ILE A 144 1.16 4.50 10.78
N PHE A 145 1.01 5.68 11.39
CA PHE A 145 1.37 5.85 12.81
C PHE A 145 0.18 5.69 13.76
N PHE A 146 -1.03 6.03 13.30
CA PHE A 146 -2.20 6.09 14.16
C PHE A 146 -3.21 5.01 13.81
N VAL A 147 -3.67 4.93 12.56
CA VAL A 147 -4.81 4.08 12.19
C VAL A 147 -4.44 2.60 12.23
N TYR A 148 -3.51 2.15 11.39
CA TYR A 148 -3.18 0.73 11.31
C TYR A 148 -2.54 0.19 12.60
N PRO A 149 -1.52 0.83 13.21
CA PRO A 149 -0.97 0.36 14.48
C PRO A 149 -1.99 0.26 15.60
N TYR A 150 -3.03 1.11 15.59
CA TYR A 150 -4.10 1.01 16.57
C TYR A 150 -4.90 -0.28 16.42
N PHE A 151 -5.18 -0.73 15.19
CA PHE A 151 -5.79 -2.04 14.95
C PHE A 151 -4.90 -3.20 15.44
N TYR A 152 -3.59 -3.17 15.15
CA TYR A 152 -2.65 -4.18 15.66
C TYR A 152 -2.58 -4.20 17.19
N ARG A 153 -2.51 -3.03 17.84
CA ARG A 153 -2.50 -2.94 19.32
C ARG A 153 -3.81 -3.43 19.92
N ARG A 154 -4.93 -3.15 19.26
CA ARG A 154 -6.27 -3.54 19.71
C ARG A 154 -6.45 -5.06 19.64
N ASP A 155 -6.05 -5.68 18.53
CA ASP A 155 -6.12 -7.14 18.36
C ASP A 155 -5.31 -7.86 19.44
N ARG A 156 -4.05 -7.42 19.65
CA ARG A 156 -3.16 -7.97 20.70
C ARG A 156 -3.76 -7.90 22.11
N ARG A 157 -4.53 -6.86 22.44
CA ARG A 157 -5.15 -6.71 23.77
C ARG A 157 -6.38 -7.59 23.96
N THR A 158 -6.99 -8.03 22.87
CA THR A 158 -8.32 -8.63 22.89
C THR A 158 -8.31 -10.10 22.43
N ASN A 159 -7.12 -10.64 22.16
CA ASN A 159 -6.89 -12.02 21.72
C ASN A 159 -7.85 -12.45 20.60
N GLY A 160 -8.06 -11.59 19.60
CA GLY A 160 -8.91 -11.89 18.45
C GLY A 160 -10.43 -11.82 18.70
N ALA A 161 -10.91 -11.45 19.89
CA ALA A 161 -12.35 -11.36 20.20
C ALA A 161 -13.11 -10.37 19.30
N TYR A 162 -12.40 -9.41 18.69
CA TYR A 162 -12.99 -8.45 17.75
C TYR A 162 -12.91 -8.91 16.28
N ARG A 163 -12.05 -9.88 15.92
CA ARG A 163 -12.03 -10.48 14.57
C ARG A 163 -13.39 -11.09 14.24
N GLU A 164 -14.01 -11.76 15.22
CA GLU A 164 -15.35 -12.34 15.07
C GLU A 164 -16.46 -11.28 15.04
N LYS A 165 -16.28 -10.14 15.73
CA LYS A 165 -17.24 -9.04 15.69
C LYS A 165 -17.17 -8.28 14.36
N GLU A 166 -15.98 -8.06 13.80
CA GLU A 166 -15.79 -7.46 12.48
C GLU A 166 -16.36 -8.35 11.37
N SER A 167 -16.13 -9.68 11.43
CA SER A 167 -16.71 -10.61 10.45
C SER A 167 -18.24 -10.62 10.50
N LYS A 168 -18.85 -10.54 11.69
CA LYS A 168 -20.31 -10.40 11.86
C LYS A 168 -20.83 -9.03 11.44
N PHE A 169 -20.08 -7.94 11.65
CA PHE A 169 -20.46 -6.61 11.19
C PHE A 169 -20.46 -6.51 9.66
N ASN A 170 -19.64 -7.30 8.96
CA ASN A 170 -19.66 -7.43 7.49
C ASN A 170 -20.74 -8.42 6.95
N SER A 171 -21.69 -8.84 7.80
CA SER A 171 -22.82 -9.68 7.41
C SER A 171 -23.78 -8.99 6.43
N TYR A 172 -24.64 -9.79 5.79
CA TYR A 172 -25.49 -9.46 4.64
C TYR A 172 -26.33 -8.17 4.80
N ASP A 173 -26.84 -7.90 6.01
CA ASP A 173 -27.67 -6.71 6.28
C ASP A 173 -26.89 -5.38 6.19
N ASN A 174 -25.63 -5.34 6.64
CA ASN A 174 -24.80 -4.14 6.54
C ASN A 174 -24.26 -3.93 5.11
N LYS A 175 -24.21 -5.01 4.30
CA LYS A 175 -23.79 -4.97 2.90
C LYS A 175 -24.74 -4.15 2.03
N MET A 176 -26.03 -4.13 2.35
CA MET A 176 -27.04 -3.34 1.65
C MET A 176 -26.97 -1.84 1.98
N PHE A 177 -26.62 -1.49 3.23
CA PHE A 177 -26.37 -0.09 3.61
C PHE A 177 -25.09 0.43 2.94
N SER A 178 -24.04 -0.39 2.89
CA SER A 178 -22.78 -0.09 2.22
C SER A 178 -22.96 0.15 0.72
N SER A 179 -23.74 -0.66 0.00
CA SER A 179 -23.93 -0.50 -1.45
C SER A 179 -24.68 0.78 -1.82
N LYS A 180 -25.76 1.12 -1.09
CA LYS A 180 -26.49 2.38 -1.32
C LYS A 180 -25.62 3.61 -1.01
N PHE A 181 -24.83 3.54 0.07
CA PHE A 181 -23.86 4.59 0.40
C PHE A 181 -22.82 4.77 -0.72
N LEU A 182 -22.23 3.68 -1.23
CA LEU A 182 -21.22 3.75 -2.30
C LEU A 182 -21.80 4.36 -3.59
N ILE A 183 -23.04 4.03 -3.95
CA ILE A 183 -23.72 4.62 -5.11
C ILE A 183 -23.94 6.13 -4.90
N ILE A 184 -24.45 6.54 -3.74
CA ILE A 184 -24.70 7.96 -3.43
C ILE A 184 -23.38 8.73 -3.37
N PHE A 185 -22.37 8.18 -2.69
CA PHE A 185 -21.04 8.76 -2.62
C PHE A 185 -20.43 8.93 -4.01
N GLY A 186 -20.50 7.89 -4.84
CA GLY A 186 -20.04 7.97 -6.23
C GLY A 186 -20.75 9.05 -7.03
N LEU A 187 -22.08 9.16 -6.92
CA LEU A 187 -22.84 10.23 -7.56
C LEU A 187 -22.39 11.62 -7.08
N VAL A 188 -22.28 11.83 -5.76
CA VAL A 188 -21.91 13.13 -5.18
C VAL A 188 -20.49 13.54 -5.56
N VAL A 189 -19.56 12.59 -5.58
CA VAL A 189 -18.15 12.86 -5.88
C VAL A 189 -17.91 13.06 -7.38
N PHE A 190 -18.52 12.25 -8.25
CA PHE A 190 -18.18 12.22 -9.67
C PHE A 190 -19.13 12.99 -10.58
N VAL A 191 -20.40 13.21 -10.22
CA VAL A 191 -21.33 13.97 -11.09
C VAL A 191 -20.94 15.44 -11.25
N PRO A 192 -20.60 16.20 -10.18
CA PRO A 192 -20.22 17.59 -10.37
C PRO A 192 -18.98 17.76 -11.26
N PRO A 193 -17.87 17.01 -11.05
CA PRO A 193 -16.71 17.04 -11.94
C PRO A 193 -17.01 16.59 -13.37
N LEU A 194 -17.93 15.63 -13.56
CA LEU A 194 -18.38 15.19 -14.87
C LEU A 194 -19.07 16.32 -15.65
N LEU A 195 -19.88 17.13 -14.97
CA LEU A 195 -20.61 18.25 -15.59
C LEU A 195 -19.71 19.46 -15.86
N THR A 196 -18.65 19.64 -15.09
CA THR A 196 -17.73 20.78 -15.21
C THR A 196 -16.50 20.48 -16.06
N GLY A 197 -16.30 19.23 -16.48
CA GLY A 197 -15.14 18.80 -17.28
C GLY A 197 -13.89 18.44 -16.48
N TYR A 198 -13.96 18.43 -15.14
CA TYR A 198 -12.82 18.12 -14.24
C TYR A 198 -12.83 16.67 -13.74
N ILE A 199 -13.40 15.75 -14.52
CA ILE A 199 -13.55 14.35 -14.10
C ILE A 199 -12.20 13.67 -13.85
N GLU A 200 -11.19 14.00 -14.65
CA GLU A 200 -9.83 13.48 -14.52
C GLU A 200 -9.20 13.93 -13.19
N ASN A 201 -9.35 15.21 -12.84
CA ASN A 201 -8.84 15.73 -11.58
C ASN A 201 -9.52 15.06 -10.38
N ALA A 202 -10.85 14.92 -10.42
CA ALA A 202 -11.59 14.24 -9.36
C ALA A 202 -11.15 12.79 -9.20
N PHE A 203 -10.91 12.08 -10.30
CA PHE A 203 -10.41 10.70 -10.28
C PHE A 203 -8.97 10.61 -9.77
N GLY A 204 -8.10 11.55 -10.16
CA GLY A 204 -6.74 11.66 -9.66
C GLY A 204 -6.70 11.84 -8.14
N LEU A 205 -7.47 12.79 -7.62
CA LEU A 205 -7.58 13.04 -6.18
C LEU A 205 -8.19 11.85 -5.42
N PHE A 206 -9.26 11.26 -5.95
CA PHE A 206 -9.88 10.07 -5.35
C PHE A 206 -8.92 8.87 -5.31
N SER A 207 -8.23 8.60 -6.42
CA SER A 207 -7.28 7.49 -6.52
C SER A 207 -6.09 7.67 -5.56
N GLY A 208 -5.56 8.88 -5.41
CA GLY A 208 -4.52 9.17 -4.43
C GLY A 208 -4.94 8.84 -2.99
N PHE A 209 -6.14 9.29 -2.59
CA PHE A 209 -6.68 8.97 -1.27
C PHE A 209 -6.89 7.47 -1.09
N LEU A 210 -7.40 6.78 -2.12
CA LEU A 210 -7.67 5.35 -2.08
C LEU A 210 -6.37 4.55 -1.96
N PHE A 211 -5.37 4.81 -2.81
CA PHE A 211 -4.10 4.09 -2.79
C PHE A 211 -3.34 4.35 -1.49
N THR A 212 -3.26 5.61 -1.06
CA THR A 212 -2.55 5.96 0.17
C THR A 212 -3.22 5.37 1.40
N SER A 213 -4.55 5.41 1.48
CA SER A 213 -5.26 4.84 2.64
C SER A 213 -5.13 3.32 2.69
N THR A 214 -5.41 2.63 1.59
CA THR A 214 -5.49 1.16 1.56
C THR A 214 -4.11 0.49 1.57
N LEU A 215 -3.17 0.93 0.72
CA LEU A 215 -1.87 0.27 0.58
C LEU A 215 -0.93 0.56 1.74
N SER A 216 -1.18 1.62 2.52
CA SER A 216 -0.51 1.82 3.82
C SER A 216 -0.71 0.63 4.77
N ALA A 217 -1.78 -0.15 4.61
CA ALA A 217 -1.97 -1.38 5.36
C ALA A 217 -0.83 -2.38 5.11
N LEU A 218 -0.38 -2.51 3.85
CA LEU A 218 0.65 -3.45 3.45
C LEU A 218 2.01 -3.06 4.04
N VAL A 219 2.33 -1.76 4.06
CA VAL A 219 3.54 -1.22 4.68
C VAL A 219 3.55 -1.53 6.19
N VAL A 220 2.43 -1.31 6.87
CA VAL A 220 2.33 -1.59 8.30
C VAL A 220 2.36 -3.08 8.57
N ASP A 221 1.64 -3.89 7.81
CA ASP A 221 1.65 -5.35 8.01
C ASP A 221 3.03 -5.94 7.78
N SER A 222 3.73 -5.57 6.71
CA SER A 222 5.10 -6.04 6.46
C SER A 222 6.07 -5.62 7.57
N PHE A 223 5.88 -4.42 8.14
CA PHE A 223 6.69 -3.98 9.27
C PHE A 223 6.39 -4.78 10.55
N TYR A 224 5.11 -5.01 10.86
CA TYR A 224 4.72 -5.84 12.00
C TYR A 224 5.09 -7.32 11.80
N ALA A 225 5.10 -7.82 10.57
CA ALA A 225 5.63 -9.12 10.19
C ALA A 225 7.12 -9.25 10.53
N ALA A 226 7.92 -8.22 10.21
CA ALA A 226 9.34 -8.18 10.58
C ALA A 226 9.53 -8.21 12.11
N LEU A 227 8.70 -7.46 12.87
CA LEU A 227 8.74 -7.48 14.33
C LEU A 227 8.34 -8.84 14.91
N TYR A 228 7.34 -9.48 14.31
CA TYR A 228 6.85 -10.80 14.69
C TYR A 228 7.89 -11.89 14.42
N ALA A 229 8.47 -11.93 13.22
CA ALA A 229 9.54 -12.87 12.85
C ALA A 229 10.80 -12.73 13.72
N LYS A 230 11.04 -11.55 14.30
CA LYS A 230 12.10 -11.33 15.28
C LYS A 230 11.79 -11.97 16.64
N GLN A 231 10.51 -11.99 17.04
CA GLN A 231 10.05 -12.55 18.31
C GLN A 231 9.85 -14.08 18.24
N HIS A 232 9.51 -14.59 17.05
CA HIS A 232 9.20 -16.00 16.79
C HIS A 232 10.05 -16.55 15.63
N PRO A 233 11.38 -16.70 15.80
CA PRO A 233 12.25 -17.16 14.72
C PRO A 233 11.96 -18.59 14.24
N GLU A 234 11.37 -19.42 15.11
CA GLU A 234 11.03 -20.83 14.88
C GLU A 234 9.85 -21.07 13.92
N GLU A 235 8.96 -20.09 13.71
CA GLU A 235 7.77 -20.26 12.86
C GLU A 235 8.15 -20.18 11.38
N ILE A 236 7.74 -21.17 10.57
CA ILE A 236 8.04 -21.21 9.13
C ILE A 236 6.95 -20.45 8.38
N ASP A 237 7.32 -19.33 7.76
CA ASP A 237 6.44 -18.56 6.87
C ASP A 237 6.48 -19.10 5.44
N GLU A 238 5.37 -18.94 4.71
CA GLU A 238 5.21 -19.38 3.31
C GLU A 238 6.00 -18.49 2.31
N LEU A 239 6.41 -19.07 1.18
CA LEU A 239 7.45 -18.58 0.26
C LEU A 239 7.03 -18.66 -1.21
#